data_AF-A0A9P8EZH9-F1
#
_entry.id   AF-A0A9P8EZH9-F1
#
_cell.length_a   1.000
_cell.length_b   1.000
_cell.length_c   1.000
_cell.angle_alpha   90.00
_cell.angle_beta   90.00
_cell.angle_gamma   90.00
#
_symmetry.space_group_name_H-M   'P 1'
#
loop_
_entity.id
_entity.type
_entity.pdbx_description
1 polymer ?
#
loop_
_entity_poly.entity_id
_entity_poly.type
_entity_poly.pdbx_seq_one_letter_code
_entity_poly.pdbx_strand_id
1 'polypeptide(L)' 'MRTVIQRVKSASVTVDGQLISTIGKGLLVLAAIGKDDTQKEVESMANKILKA' A
#
# COMPACT_ATOMS: atom_id res chain seq x y z
N MET A 1 -7.35 6.23 8.75
CA MET A 1 -7.07 5.31 7.63
C MET A 1 -6.71 3.95 8.18
N ARG A 2 -6.79 2.91 7.36
CA ARG A 2 -6.31 1.57 7.72
C ARG A 2 -5.47 1.01 6.60
N THR A 3 -4.45 0.24 6.94
CA THR A 3 -3.61 -0.45 5.97
C THR A 3 -3.44 -1.91 6.37
N VAL A 4 -3.43 -2.79 5.37
CA VAL A 4 -2.98 -4.18 5.52
C VAL A 4 -1.66 -4.28 4.77
N ILE A 5 -0.61 -4.68 5.50
CA ILE A 5 0.75 -4.77 4.96
C ILE A 5 1.09 -6.24 4.77
N GLN A 6 1.59 -6.59 3.59
CA GLN A 6 2.08 -7.92 3.27
C GLN A 6 3.54 -7.84 2.85
N ARG A 7 4.41 -8.59 3.53
CA ARG A 7 5.80 -8.77 3.10
C ARG A 7 5.82 -9.79 1.97
N VAL A 8 6.33 -9.38 0.82
CA VAL A 8 6.23 -10.17 -0.42
C VAL A 8 7.60 -10.39 -1.05
N LYS A 9 7.73 -11.50 -1.78
CA LYS A 9 8.84 -11.72 -2.71
C LYS A 9 8.61 -10.97 -4.03
N SER A 10 7.35 -10.78 -4.42
CA SER A 10 6.89 -9.98 -5.55
C SER A 10 5.40 -9.68 -5.41
N ALA A 11 4.91 -8.62 -6.07
CA ALA A 11 3.50 -8.30 -6.22
C ALA A 11 3.25 -7.56 -7.54
N SER A 12 2.04 -7.64 -8.08
CA SER A 12 1.68 -6.95 -9.33
C SER A 12 0.22 -6.50 -9.34
N VAL A 13 -0.08 -5.54 -10.21
CA VAL A 13 -1.44 -5.05 -10.48
C VAL A 13 -1.72 -5.23 -11.97
N THR A 14 -2.88 -5.82 -12.27
CA THR A 14 -3.37 -6.08 -13.63
C THR A 14 -4.78 -5.53 -13.75
N VAL A 15 -5.10 -4.86 -14.86
CA VAL A 15 -6.45 -4.39 -15.20
C VAL A 15 -6.79 -4.94 -16.57
N ASP A 16 -7.95 -5.58 -16.71
CA ASP A 16 -8.41 -6.22 -17.96
C ASP A 16 -7.38 -7.18 -18.58
N GLY A 17 -6.62 -7.89 -17.73
CA GLY A 17 -5.57 -8.82 -18.17
C GLY A 17 -4.25 -8.16 -18.57
N GLN A 18 -4.15 -6.83 -18.60
CA GLN A 18 -2.92 -6.10 -18.88
C GLN A 18 -2.16 -5.74 -17.61
N LEU A 19 -0.88 -6.11 -17.55
CA LEU A 19 0.02 -5.74 -16.45
C LEU A 19 0.19 -4.21 -16.41
N ILE A 20 -0.19 -3.60 -15.29
CA ILE A 20 -0.04 -2.15 -15.06
C ILE A 20 1.27 -1.85 -14.34
N SER A 21 1.56 -2.62 -13.28
CA SER A 21 2.76 -2.40 -12.47
C SER A 21 3.15 -3.67 -11.70
N THR A 22 4.43 -3.76 -11.36
CA THR A 22 5.00 -4.86 -10.58
C THR A 22 6.10 -4.36 -9.65
N ILE A 23 6.28 -5.05 -8.54
CA ILE A 23 7.38 -4.86 -7.61
C ILE A 23 8.09 -6.18 -7.33
N GLY A 24 9.39 -6.10 -7.01
CA GLY A 24 10.18 -7.22 -6.50
C GLY A 24 9.97 -7.45 -5.01
N LYS A 25 11.01 -7.90 -4.31
CA LYS A 25 10.98 -8.09 -2.85
C LYS A 25 10.65 -6.77 -2.15
N GLY A 26 9.62 -6.76 -1.31
CA GLY A 26 9.18 -5.53 -0.67
C GLY A 26 7.89 -5.70 0.13
N LEU A 27 7.10 -4.63 0.19
CA LEU A 27 5.81 -4.59 0.86
C LEU A 27 4.70 -4.29 -0.15
N LEU A 28 3.65 -5.10 -0.14
CA LEU A 28 2.36 -4.76 -0.74
C LEU A 28 1.50 -4.11 0.34
N VAL A 29 0.98 -2.92 0.05
CA VAL A 29 0.16 -2.14 0.99
C VAL A 29 -1.23 -2.00 0.40
N LEU A 30 -2.22 -2.61 1.05
CA LEU A 30 -3.62 -2.36 0.77
C LEU A 30 -4.08 -1.22 1.69
N ALA A 31 -4.37 -0.06 1.12
CA ALA A 31 -4.76 1.13 1.87
C ALA A 31 -6.26 1.41 1.73
N ALA A 32 -6.92 1.62 2.88
CA ALA A 32 -8.31 2.04 2.97
C ALA A 32 -8.38 3.43 3.63
N ILE A 33 -8.99 4.38 2.92
CA ILE A 33 -9.17 5.76 3.36
C ILE A 33 -10.66 5.96 3.72
N GLY A 34 -10.92 6.39 4.94
CA GLY A 34 -12.23 6.77 5.46
C GLY A 34 -12.55 8.25 5.23
N LYS A 35 -13.81 8.64 5.47
CA LYS A 35 -14.28 10.02 5.22
C LYS A 35 -13.60 11.07 6.10
N ASP A 36 -13.28 10.70 7.33
CA ASP A 36 -12.70 11.60 8.33
C ASP A 36 -11.17 11.58 8.31
N ASP A 37 -10.57 10.83 7.37
CA ASP A 37 -9.13 10.74 7.27
C ASP A 37 -8.53 12.04 6.76
N THR A 38 -7.54 12.50 7.49
CA THR A 38 -6.81 13.74 7.21
C THR A 38 -5.46 13.44 6.58
N GLN A 39 -4.90 14.43 5.88
CA GLN A 39 -3.55 14.38 5.33
C GLN A 39 -2.49 13.99 6.38
N LYS A 40 -2.66 14.49 7.62
CA LYS A 40 -1.77 14.18 8.75
C LYS A 40 -1.78 12.69 9.10
N GLU A 41 -2.93 12.03 9.04
CA GLU A 41 -3.04 10.59 9.32
C GLU A 41 -2.39 9.77 8.21
N VAL A 42 -2.52 10.20 6.95
CA VAL A 42 -1.85 9.60 5.79
C VAL A 42 -0.34 9.65 5.95
N GLU A 43 0.21 10.83 6.27
CA GLU A 43 1.65 11.00 6.50
C GLU A 43 2.15 10.17 7.70
N SER A 44 1.39 10.13 8.79
CA SER A 44 1.73 9.31 9.95
C SER A 44 1.79 7.83 9.59
N MET A 45 0.82 7.33 8.80
CA MET A 45 0.79 5.93 8.40
C MET A 45 1.88 5.58 7.40
N ALA A 46 2.16 6.43 6.42
CA ALA A 46 3.26 6.23 5.47
C ALA A 46 4.59 6.10 6.21
N ASN A 47 4.84 6.98 7.19
CA ASN A 47 6.01 6.91 8.05
C ASN A 47 6.08 5.61 8.89
N LYS A 48 4.94 5.06 9.31
CA LYS A 48 4.89 3.77 10.01
C LYS A 48 5.23 2.61 9.08
N ILE A 49 4.69 2.61 7.86
CA ILE A 49 4.95 1.57 6.85
C ILE A 49 6.44 1.51 6.50
N LEU A 50 7.07 2.66 6.28
CA LEU A 50 8.49 2.73 5.90
C LEU A 50 9.45 2.26 7.01
N LYS A 51 8.96 2.11 8.25
CA LYS A 51 9.74 1.65 9.41
C LYS A 51 9.51 0.17 9.75
N ALA A 52 8.66 -0.55 9.01
CA ALA A 52 8.29 -1.96 9.25
C ALA A 52 9.08 -2.95 8.38
#